data_AF-A0A4P8S5P4-F1
#
_entry.id   AF-A0A4P8S5P4-F1
#
_cell.length_a   1.000
_cell.length_b   1.000
_cell.length_c   1.000
_cell.angle_alpha   90.00
_cell.angle_beta   90.00
_cell.angle_gamma   90.00
#
_symmetry.space_group_name_H-M   'P 1'
#
loop_
_entity.id
_entity.type
_entity.pdbx_description
1 polymer ?
#
loop_
_entity_poly.entity_id
_entity_poly.type
_entity_poly.pdbx_seq_one_letter_code
_entity_poly.pdbx_strand_id
1 'polypeptide(L)' 'MDLFFIFNMFRNIISTFFQNGIWIIGFFYLLNKTFESERLIDFSKYVILIILALLFLYSVLVSI' A
#
# COMPACT_ATOMS: atom_id res chain seq x y z
N MET A 1 21.48 -12.02 -15.45
CA MET A 1 21.05 -11.14 -14.36
C MET A 1 21.09 -11.97 -13.09
N ASP A 2 21.97 -11.60 -12.16
CA ASP A 2 22.22 -12.38 -10.94
C ASP A 2 20.95 -12.52 -10.10
N LEU A 3 20.72 -13.71 -9.55
CA LEU A 3 19.66 -13.99 -8.57
C LEU A 3 19.65 -12.96 -7.43
N PHE A 4 20.84 -12.47 -7.06
CA PHE A 4 21.04 -11.41 -6.07
C PHE A 4 20.39 -10.08 -6.49
N PHE A 5 20.49 -9.70 -7.77
CA PHE A 5 19.93 -8.46 -8.29
C PHE A 5 18.39 -8.51 -8.30
N ILE A 6 17.82 -9.64 -8.75
CA ILE A 6 16.38 -9.87 -8.74
C ILE A 6 15.85 -9.85 -7.30
N PHE A 7 16.52 -10.54 -6.37
CA PHE A 7 16.13 -10.56 -4.97
C PHE A 7 16.18 -9.16 -4.34
N ASN A 8 17.22 -8.39 -4.60
CA ASN A 8 17.37 -7.04 -4.07
C ASN A 8 16.31 -6.08 -4.63
N MET A 9 15.99 -6.19 -5.93
CA MET A 9 14.92 -5.43 -6.57
C MET A 9 13.56 -5.73 -5.94
N PHE A 10 13.21 -7.02 -5.78
CA PHE A 10 11.97 -7.42 -5.11
C PHE A 10 11.90 -6.91 -3.66
N ARG A 11 13.01 -7.01 -2.91
CA ARG A 11 13.08 -6.50 -1.53
C ARG A 11 12.83 -4.99 -1.48
N ASN A 12 13.39 -4.24 -2.42
CA ASN A 12 13.24 -2.79 -2.47
C ASN A 12 11.80 -2.35 -2.80
N ILE A 13 11.16 -3.03 -3.77
CA ILE A 13 9.76 -2.81 -4.13
C ILE A 13 8.86 -3.08 -2.92
N ILE A 14 9.04 -4.24 -2.27
CA ILE A 14 8.26 -4.65 -1.10
C ILE A 14 8.48 -3.67 0.06
N SER A 15 9.73 -3.29 0.35
CA SER A 15 10.03 -2.33 1.43
C SER A 15 9.36 -0.98 1.20
N THR A 16 9.48 -0.42 -0.01
CA THR A 16 8.89 0.87 -0.37
C THR A 16 7.36 0.82 -0.33
N PHE A 17 6.77 -0.29 -0.78
CA PHE A 17 5.33 -0.52 -0.74
C PHE A 17 4.79 -0.59 0.68
N PHE A 18 5.36 -1.44 1.54
CA PHE A 18 4.89 -1.61 2.91
C PHE A 18 5.18 -0.40 3.80
N GLN A 19 6.32 0.28 3.60
CA GLN A 19 6.69 1.48 4.36
C GLN A 19 5.64 2.59 4.20
N ASN A 20 5.10 2.78 2.99
CA ASN A 20 4.05 3.76 2.75
C ASN A 20 2.64 3.19 2.96
N GLY A 21 2.41 1.93 2.59
CA GLY A 21 1.12 1.25 2.69
C GLY A 21 0.64 1.08 4.12
N ILE A 22 1.54 0.89 5.09
CA ILE A 22 1.16 0.72 6.50
C ILE A 22 0.48 1.98 7.07
N TRP A 23 0.92 3.16 6.67
CA TRP A 23 0.33 4.43 7.09
C TRP A 23 -1.09 4.61 6.55
N ILE A 24 -1.33 4.21 5.31
CA ILE A 24 -2.65 4.29 4.69
C ILE A 24 -3.63 3.34 5.36
N ILE A 25 -3.22 2.09 5.58
CA ILE A 25 -4.06 1.11 6.29
C ILE A 25 -4.34 1.60 7.71
N GLY A 26 -3.33 2.12 8.41
CA GLY A 26 -3.49 2.69 9.76
C GLY A 26 -4.45 3.88 9.80
N PHE A 27 -4.35 4.79 8.84
CA PHE A 27 -5.24 5.95 8.71
C PHE A 27 -6.69 5.52 8.53
N PHE A 28 -6.96 4.64 7.56
CA PHE A 28 -8.33 4.18 7.30
C PHE A 28 -8.88 3.29 8.42
N TYR A 29 -8.03 2.53 9.10
CA TYR A 29 -8.43 1.78 10.30
C TYR A 29 -8.94 2.73 11.38
N LEU A 30 -8.18 3.78 11.71
CA LEU A 30 -8.59 4.78 12.70
C LEU A 30 -9.85 5.52 12.25
N LEU A 31 -9.90 5.94 10.98
CA LEU A 31 -11.06 6.63 10.40
C LEU A 31 -12.34 5.81 10.55
N ASN A 32 -12.31 4.54 10.14
CA ASN A 32 -13.46 3.64 10.25
C ASN A 32 -13.85 3.38 11.70
N LYS A 33 -12.87 3.28 12.60
CA LYS A 33 -13.11 3.10 14.04
C LYS A 33 -13.71 4.33 14.72
N THR A 34 -13.38 5.54 14.26
CA THR A 34 -13.90 6.78 14.83
C THR A 34 -15.35 7.04 14.44
N PHE A 35 -15.72 6.73 13.21
CA PHE A 35 -17.03 7.12 12.65
C PHE A 35 -18.04 5.97 12.53
N GLU A 36 -17.63 4.72 12.78
CA GLU A 36 -18.44 3.47 12.81
C GLU A 36 -19.61 3.41 11.82
N SER A 37 -19.42 3.98 10.61
CA SER A 37 -20.45 4.10 9.59
C SER A 37 -20.24 3.04 8.52
N GLU A 38 -21.26 2.22 8.26
CA GLU A 38 -21.22 1.17 7.24
C GLU A 38 -20.86 1.74 5.85
N ARG A 39 -21.43 2.90 5.50
CA ARG A 39 -21.11 3.59 4.23
C ARG A 39 -19.66 4.03 4.16
N LEU A 40 -19.09 4.46 5.28
CA LEU A 40 -17.69 4.89 5.36
C LEU A 40 -16.74 3.69 5.24
N ILE A 41 -17.09 2.56 5.85
CA ILE A 41 -16.31 1.32 5.75
C ILE A 41 -16.26 0.84 4.30
N ASP A 42 -17.41 0.82 3.61
CA ASP A 42 -17.47 0.41 2.21
C ASP A 42 -16.71 1.35 1.30
N PHE A 43 -16.90 2.67 1.44
CA PHE A 43 -16.14 3.66 0.68
C PHE A 43 -14.63 3.55 0.94
N SER A 44 -14.23 3.41 2.21
CA SER A 44 -12.83 3.26 2.60
C SER A 44 -12.20 2.03 1.98
N LYS A 45 -12.91 0.89 1.88
CA LYS A 45 -12.39 -0.30 1.19
C LYS A 45 -12.03 -0.01 -0.27
N TYR A 46 -12.91 0.66 -1.02
CA TYR A 46 -12.64 1.01 -2.42
C TYR A 46 -11.44 1.96 -2.54
N VAL A 47 -11.38 2.97 -1.67
CA VAL A 47 -10.28 3.94 -1.68
C VAL A 47 -8.94 3.29 -1.31
N ILE A 48 -8.91 2.44 -0.28
CA ILE A 48 -7.71 1.67 0.10
C ILE A 48 -7.24 0.81 -1.08
N LEU A 49 -8.14 0.11 -1.77
CA LEU A 49 -7.79 -0.73 -2.91
C LEU A 49 -7.14 0.09 -4.04
N ILE A 50 -7.72 1.23 -4.40
CA ILE A 50 -7.19 2.12 -5.43
C ILE A 50 -5.82 2.68 -5.03
N ILE A 51 -5.69 3.15 -3.79
CA ILE A 51 -4.43 3.71 -3.28
C ILE A 51 -3.35 2.62 -3.25
N LEU A 52 -3.65 1.41 -2.79
CA LEU A 52 -2.69 0.29 -2.79
C LEU A 52 -2.23 -0.06 -4.21
N ALA A 53 -3.12 -0.07 -5.21
CA ALA A 53 -2.74 -0.31 -6.59
C ALA A 53 -1.78 0.78 -7.13
N LEU A 54 -2.07 2.06 -6.84
CA LEU A 54 -1.20 3.18 -7.21
C LEU A 54 0.17 3.11 -6.51
N LEU A 55 0.18 2.76 -5.22
CA LEU A 55 1.41 2.60 -4.44
C LEU A 55 2.26 1.45 -4.95
N PHE A 56 1.63 0.35 -5.37
CA PHE A 56 2.34 -0.76 -5.98
C PHE A 56 3.02 -0.33 -7.28
N LEU A 57 2.30 0.37 -8.17
CA LEU A 57 2.87 0.92 -9.41
C LEU A 57 4.03 1.89 -9.12
N TYR A 58 3.87 2.78 -8.15
CA TYR A 58 4.93 3.69 -7.73
C TYR A 58 6.17 2.95 -7.23
N SER A 59 6.01 1.95 -6.36
CA SER A 59 7.12 1.16 -5.83
C SER A 59 7.87 0.39 -6.92
N VAL A 60 7.17 -0.09 -7.95
CA VAL A 60 7.78 -0.70 -9.13
C VAL A 60 8.58 0.33 -9.94
N LEU A 61 8.00 1.49 -10.22
CA LEU A 61 8.66 2.55 -11.00
C LEU A 61 9.91 3.12 -10.31
N VAL A 62 9.88 3.26 -8.98
CA VAL A 62 10.99 3.82 -8.20
C VAL A 62 12.12 2.81 -7.98
N SER A 63 11.81 1.51 -8.02
CA SER A 63 12.81 0.46 -7.80
C SER A 63 13.51 -0.03 -9.07
N ILE A 64 13.03 0.38 -10.25
CA ILE A 64 13.67 0.14 -11.56
C ILE A 64 14.67 1.25 -11.83
#